data_AF-A0A7V6BD35-F1
#
_entry.id   AF-A0A7V6BD35-F1
#
_cell.length_a   1.000
_cell.length_b   1.000
_cell.length_c   1.000
_cell.angle_alpha   90.00
_cell.angle_beta   90.00
_cell.angle_gamma   90.00
#
_symmetry.space_group_name_H-M   'P 1'
#
loop_
_entity.id
_entity.type
_entity.pdbx_description
1 polymer ?
#
loop_
_entity_poly.entity_id
_entity_poly.type
_entity_poly.pdbx_seq_one_letter_code
_entity_poly.pdbx_strand_id
1 'polypeptide(L)' 'MRAPIFVKGDLDGFFGLFIDNLLQLMVIAVLCQAVCGFPPELIYARILPGAA' A
#
# COMPACT_ATOMS: atom_id res chain seq x y z
N MET A 1 -31.74 -12.20 4.00
CA MET A 1 -31.61 -11.02 3.13
C MET A 1 -30.46 -11.28 2.17
N ARG A 2 -30.66 -11.17 0.86
CA ARG A 2 -29.55 -11.28 -0.13
C ARG A 2 -28.95 -9.89 -0.32
N ALA A 3 -27.69 -9.72 0.05
CA ALA A 3 -26.99 -8.48 -0.24
C ALA A 3 -26.72 -8.37 -1.76
N PRO A 4 -26.87 -7.19 -2.37
CA PRO A 4 -26.44 -6.97 -3.75
C PRO A 4 -24.92 -7.19 -3.88
N ILE A 5 -24.49 -7.84 -4.96
CA ILE A 5 -23.08 -8.20 -5.22
C ILE A 5 -22.24 -6.96 -5.60
N PHE A 6 -22.88 -5.90 -6.08
CA PHE A 6 -22.25 -4.62 -6.43
C PHE A 6 -23.12 -3.46 -5.98
N VAL A 7 -22.55 -2.50 -5.26
CA VAL A 7 -23.20 -1.25 -4.85
C VAL A 7 -22.42 -0.03 -5.34
N LYS A 8 -23.07 1.14 -5.41
CA LYS A 8 -22.48 2.38 -5.93
C LYS A 8 -21.15 2.78 -5.25
N GLY A 9 -20.92 2.37 -4.00
CA GLY A 9 -19.70 2.67 -3.25
C GLY A 9 -18.54 1.69 -3.45
N ASP A 10 -18.73 0.58 -4.17
CA ASP A 10 -17.66 -0.44 -4.30
C ASP A 10 -16.48 0.06 -5.13
N LEU A 11 -16.73 0.91 -6.12
CA LEU A 11 -15.67 1.51 -6.93
C LEU A 11 -14.82 2.47 -6.09
N ASP A 12 -15.47 3.33 -5.31
CA ASP A 12 -14.80 4.25 -4.39
C ASP A 12 -14.02 3.48 -3.31
N GLY A 13 -14.58 2.37 -2.80
CA GLY A 13 -13.93 1.48 -1.85
C GLY A 13 -12.73 0.74 -2.43
N PHE A 14 -12.82 0.25 -3.67
CA PHE A 14 -11.71 -0.39 -4.38
C PHE A 14 -10.54 0.58 -4.59
N PHE A 15 -10.82 1.77 -5.14
CA PHE A 15 -9.78 2.78 -5.33
C PHE A 15 -9.25 3.32 -4.00
N GLY A 16 -10.11 3.48 -2.99
CA GLY A 16 -9.70 3.84 -1.64
C GLY A 16 -8.68 2.85 -1.07
N LEU A 17 -8.99 1.55 -1.13
CA LEU A 17 -8.08 0.49 -0.68
C LEU A 17 -6.80 0.42 -1.53
N PHE A 18 -6.90 0.58 -2.84
CA PHE A 18 -5.75 0.57 -3.74
C PHE A 18 -4.79 1.73 -3.45
N ILE A 19 -5.32 2.94 -3.29
CA ILE A 19 -4.53 4.13 -2.99
C ILE A 19 -3.95 4.05 -1.58
N ASP A 20 -4.70 3.56 -0.59
CA ASP A 20 -4.21 3.38 0.78
C ASP A 20 -2.97 2.47 0.83
N ASN A 21 -3.04 1.30 0.16
CA ASN A 21 -1.91 0.37 0.07
C ASN A 21 -0.71 0.96 -0.69
N LEU A 22 -0.94 1.67 -1.81
CA LEU A 22 0.14 2.35 -2.54
C LEU A 22 0.82 3.42 -1.67
N LEU A 23 0.03 4.25 -0.99
CA LEU A 23 0.53 5.29 -0.10
C LEU A 23 1.35 4.67 1.04
N GLN A 24 0.86 3.58 1.64
CA GLN A 24 1.58 2.86 2.68
C GLN A 24 2.95 2.37 2.20
N LEU A 25 3.05 1.78 1.01
CA LEU A 25 4.34 1.36 0.43
C LEU A 25 5.28 2.55 0.17
N MET A 26 4.74 3.69 -0.31
CA MET A 26 5.52 4.91 -0.52
C MET A 26 6.06 5.47 0.80
N VAL A 27 5.23 5.53 1.84
CA VAL A 27 5.61 6.00 3.17
C VAL A 27 6.67 5.09 3.79
N ILE A 28 6.52 3.77 3.67
CA ILE A 28 7.54 2.81 4.12
C ILE A 28 8.88 3.09 3.43
N ALA A 29 8.89 3.24 2.09
CA ALA A 29 10.12 3.51 1.36
C ALA A 29 10.82 4.79 1.84
N VAL A 30 10.06 5.88 2.00
CA VAL A 30 10.59 7.18 2.45
C VAL A 30 11.09 7.11 3.89
N LEU A 31 10.35 6.50 4.81
CA LEU A 31 10.78 6.38 6.21
C LEU A 31 12.01 5.48 6.35
N CYS A 32 12.03 4.34 5.66
CA CYS A 32 13.20 3.46 5.68
C CYS A 32 14.44 4.14 5.12
N GLN A 33 14.32 4.94 4.05
CA GLN A 33 15.45 5.62 3.44
C GLN A 33 15.87 6.89 4.20
N ALA A 34 14.93 7.79 4.50
CA ALA A 34 15.22 9.12 5.03
C ALA A 34 15.37 9.15 6.56
N VAL A 35 14.68 8.27 7.29
CA VAL A 35 14.70 8.24 8.75
C VAL A 35 15.61 7.12 9.28
N CYS A 36 15.46 5.91 8.74
CA CYS A 36 16.26 4.77 9.20
C CYS A 36 17.63 4.65 8.49
N GLY A 37 17.83 5.38 7.38
CA GLY A 37 19.09 5.34 6.63
C GLY A 37 19.37 3.99 5.97
N PHE A 38 18.33 3.20 5.68
CA PHE A 38 18.52 1.89 5.07
C PHE A 38 19.00 2.01 3.62
N PRO A 39 19.89 1.10 3.18
CA PRO A 39 20.37 1.10 1.81
C PRO A 39 19.23 0.73 0.84
N PRO A 40 19.17 1.34 -0.36
CA PRO A 40 18.12 1.09 -1.35
C PRO A 40 17.92 -0.40 -1.66
N GLU A 41 19.00 -1.18 -1.69
CA GLU A 41 18.97 -2.60 -2.04
C GLU A 41 18.17 -3.41 -1.00
N LEU A 42 18.25 -3.04 0.28
CA LEU A 42 17.44 -3.66 1.33
C LEU A 42 15.97 -3.28 1.19
N ILE A 43 15.69 -2.01 0.88
CA ILE A 43 14.33 -1.48 0.80
C ILE A 43 13.59 -2.12 -0.39
N TYR A 44 14.16 -2.05 -1.59
CA TYR A 44 13.49 -2.49 -2.81
C TYR A 44 13.52 -4.01 -3.02
N ALA A 45 14.53 -4.73 -2.51
CA ALA A 45 14.63 -6.18 -2.71
C ALA A 45 14.00 -7.03 -1.60
N ARG A 46 13.77 -6.47 -0.40
CA ARG A 46 13.31 -7.23 0.78
C ARG A 46 12.12 -6.60 1.49
N ILE A 47 12.18 -5.30 1.77
CA ILE A 47 11.15 -4.63 2.59
C ILE A 47 9.88 -4.42 1.79
N LEU A 48 9.94 -3.74 0.65
CA LEU A 48 8.75 -3.46 -0.16
C LEU A 48 8.06 -4.73 -0.70
N PRO A 49 8.78 -5.75 -1.21
CA PRO A 49 8.15 -7.00 -1.62
C PRO A 49 7.54 -7.81 -0.47
N GLY A 50 7.98 -7.61 0.77
CA GLY A 50 7.42 -8.28 1.95
C GLY A 50 6.26 -7.52 2.60
N ALA A 51 6.05 -6.26 2.22
CA ALA A 51 4.99 -5.41 2.75
C ALA A 51 3.71 -5.42 1.89
N ALA A 52 3.81 -5.90 0.64
CA ALA A 52 2.72 -6.04 -0.32
C ALA A 52 2.24 -7.49 -0.45
#